data_AF-A0A2E8YQE5-F1
#
_entry.id   AF-A0A2E8YQE5-F1
#
_cell.length_a   1.000
_cell.length_b   1.000
_cell.length_c   1.000
_cell.angle_alpha   90.00
_cell.angle_beta   90.00
_cell.angle_gamma   90.00
#
_symmetry.space_group_name_H-M   'P 1'
#
loop_
_entity.id
_entity.type
_entity.pdbx_description
1 polymer ?
#
loop_
_entity_poly.entity_id
_entity_poly.type
_entity_poly.pdbx_seq_one_letter_code
_entity_poly.pdbx_strand_id
1 'polypeptide(L)'
;MLGADEVDTGALEHSLVIYEGYHGDAGAHCADVILPGAAYTEKNATYVNTEGRVQRAWRAIFPPGDAREDWTIIRALSDVLNKPLRYNDITGLRRRMALQNAVFEIVGDLRPSEWGKFGVMGTARESSFVSPITNFYMTDPISRASATMAACSKDSDNSYSENTGTHG
;
A
#
# COMPACT_ATOMS: atom_id res chain seq x y z
N MET A 1 -1.18 -1.62 11.99
CA MET A 1 -1.17 -1.98 10.56
C MET A 1 -1.52 -0.74 9.76
N LEU A 2 -0.73 -0.38 8.74
CA LEU A 2 -0.95 0.80 7.89
C LEU A 2 -1.46 0.33 6.51
N GLY A 3 -2.77 0.36 6.30
CA GLY A 3 -3.44 -0.04 5.05
C GLY A 3 -3.07 -1.45 4.59
N ALA A 4 -2.79 -2.34 5.56
CA ALA A 4 -2.28 -3.67 5.29
C ALA A 4 -3.41 -4.68 5.42
N ASP A 5 -3.88 -5.15 4.27
CA ASP A 5 -4.99 -6.10 4.16
C ASP A 5 -4.54 -7.49 3.66
N GLU A 6 -3.30 -7.62 3.20
CA GLU A 6 -2.65 -8.90 2.85
C GLU A 6 -1.79 -9.42 4.00
N VAL A 7 -2.39 -9.56 5.19
CA VAL A 7 -1.70 -9.98 6.42
C VAL A 7 -2.28 -11.27 6.96
N ASP A 8 -1.42 -12.16 7.46
CA ASP A 8 -1.86 -13.34 8.21
C ASP A 8 -2.45 -12.90 9.55
N THR A 9 -3.77 -12.84 9.63
CA THR A 9 -4.50 -12.38 10.81
C THR A 9 -4.43 -13.37 11.97
N GLY A 10 -4.15 -14.66 11.71
CA GLY A 10 -3.97 -15.67 12.76
C GLY A 10 -2.76 -15.37 13.65
N ALA A 11 -1.73 -14.72 13.12
CA ALA A 11 -0.57 -14.29 13.89
C ALA A 11 -0.87 -13.14 14.87
N LEU A 12 -2.06 -12.53 14.80
CA LEU A 12 -2.41 -11.31 15.55
C LEU A 12 -3.36 -11.55 16.73
N GLU A 13 -3.84 -12.78 16.95
CA GLU A 13 -4.93 -13.12 17.91
C GLU A 13 -4.71 -12.67 19.37
N HIS A 14 -3.47 -12.40 19.79
CA HIS A 14 -3.13 -11.98 21.16
C HIS A 14 -2.50 -10.59 21.24
N SER A 15 -2.68 -9.77 20.20
CA SER A 15 -2.13 -8.42 20.13
C SER A 15 -3.24 -7.38 20.13
N LEU A 16 -2.96 -6.18 20.65
CA LEU A 16 -3.78 -5.01 20.37
C LEU A 16 -3.53 -4.57 18.91
N VAL A 17 -4.54 -4.72 18.06
CA VAL A 17 -4.45 -4.42 16.64
C VAL A 17 -5.03 -3.04 16.36
N ILE A 18 -4.17 -2.10 15.98
CA ILE A 18 -4.57 -0.78 15.46
C ILE A 18 -4.46 -0.83 13.95
N TYR A 19 -5.56 -0.64 13.23
CA TYR A 19 -5.58 -0.53 11.78
C TYR A 19 -5.78 0.93 11.36
N GLU A 20 -4.84 1.46 10.59
CA GLU A 20 -4.97 2.77 9.96
C GLU A 20 -5.10 2.57 8.45
N GLY A 21 -6.25 2.91 7.87
CA GLY A 21 -6.52 2.65 6.46
C GLY A 21 -7.78 3.37 5.99
N TYR A 22 -8.13 3.19 4.72
CA TYR A 22 -9.18 3.96 4.06
C TYR A 22 -10.33 3.09 3.50
N HIS A 23 -10.14 1.76 3.41
CA HIS A 23 -11.22 0.79 3.20
C HIS A 23 -11.23 -0.21 4.36
N GLY A 24 -12.41 -0.73 4.67
CA GLY A 24 -12.54 -1.84 5.61
C GLY A 24 -12.51 -3.17 4.87
N ASP A 25 -11.36 -3.83 4.87
CA ASP A 25 -11.18 -5.19 4.36
C ASP A 25 -10.57 -6.08 5.48
N ALA A 26 -9.90 -7.18 5.15
CA ALA A 26 -9.38 -8.15 6.10
C ALA A 26 -8.61 -7.53 7.28
N GLY A 27 -7.79 -6.50 7.06
CA GLY A 27 -6.99 -5.86 8.11
C GLY A 27 -7.82 -5.02 9.07
N ALA A 28 -8.90 -4.41 8.59
CA ALA A 28 -9.83 -3.66 9.45
C ALA A 28 -10.73 -4.60 10.26
N HIS A 29 -11.09 -5.76 9.72
CA HIS A 29 -11.96 -6.74 10.38
C HIS A 29 -11.36 -7.35 11.65
N CYS A 30 -10.03 -7.47 11.73
CA CYS A 30 -9.34 -7.99 12.92
C CYS A 30 -8.84 -6.89 13.87
N ALA A 31 -9.18 -5.62 13.63
CA ALA A 31 -8.68 -4.49 14.41
C ALA A 31 -9.52 -4.22 15.67
N ASP A 32 -8.84 -3.93 16.79
CA ASP A 32 -9.46 -3.40 18.00
C ASP A 32 -9.74 -1.90 17.88
N VAL A 33 -8.88 -1.18 17.15
CA VAL A 33 -8.99 0.26 16.92
C VAL A 33 -8.76 0.56 15.45
N ILE A 34 -9.68 1.32 14.85
CA ILE A 34 -9.60 1.77 13.47
C ILE A 34 -9.34 3.28 13.43
N LEU A 35 -8.31 3.69 12.70
CA LEU A 35 -7.96 5.08 12.43
C LEU A 35 -8.19 5.36 10.94
N PRO A 36 -9.21 6.18 10.57
CA PRO A 36 -9.54 6.40 9.16
C PRO A 36 -8.49 7.29 8.49
N GLY A 37 -7.69 6.69 7.61
CA GLY A 37 -6.72 7.35 6.73
C GLY A 37 -7.34 7.84 5.42
N ALA A 38 -6.53 8.49 4.60
CA ALA A 38 -6.96 9.07 3.32
C ALA A 38 -6.58 8.15 2.15
N ALA A 39 -7.43 8.01 1.13
CA ALA A 39 -7.08 7.29 -0.09
C ALA A 39 -6.02 8.03 -0.92
N TYR A 40 -5.45 7.38 -1.95
CA TYR A 40 -4.37 7.96 -2.77
C TYR A 40 -4.78 9.26 -3.50
N THR A 41 -6.07 9.44 -3.81
CA THR A 41 -6.64 10.65 -4.42
C THR A 41 -6.88 11.78 -3.42
N GLU A 42 -6.80 11.49 -2.13
CA GLU A 42 -7.25 12.35 -1.03
C GLU A 42 -6.11 12.97 -0.21
N LYS A 43 -4.86 12.71 -0.61
CA LYS A 43 -3.67 13.16 0.12
C LYS A 43 -2.53 13.57 -0.80
N ASN A 44 -1.68 14.46 -0.28
CA ASN A 44 -0.40 14.73 -0.91
C ASN A 44 0.61 13.67 -0.46
N ALA A 45 0.98 12.77 -1.35
CA ALA A 45 1.84 11.63 -1.02
C ALA A 45 3.09 11.59 -1.90
N THR A 46 4.09 10.85 -1.45
CA THR A 46 5.30 10.52 -2.20
C THR A 46 5.30 9.02 -2.42
N TYR A 47 5.32 8.58 -3.67
CA TYR A 47 5.40 7.18 -4.07
C TYR A 47 6.72 6.90 -4.77
N VAL A 48 7.20 5.66 -4.71
CA VAL A 48 8.37 5.20 -5.45
C VAL A 48 7.96 3.98 -6.26
N ASN A 49 8.19 4.01 -7.56
CA ASN A 49 7.86 2.89 -8.45
C ASN A 49 8.98 1.84 -8.48
N THR A 50 8.79 0.77 -9.25
CA THR A 50 9.71 -0.39 -9.30
C THR A 50 11.09 -0.07 -9.89
N GLU A 51 11.22 0.96 -10.73
CA GLU A 51 12.53 1.43 -11.22
C GLU A 51 13.24 2.35 -10.20
N GLY A 52 12.58 2.73 -9.10
CA GLY A 52 13.16 3.58 -8.06
C GLY A 52 12.90 5.08 -8.25
N ARG A 53 12.03 5.47 -9.19
CA ARG A 53 11.67 6.88 -9.43
C ARG A 53 10.71 7.37 -8.36
N VAL A 54 11.07 8.48 -7.72
CA VAL A 54 10.22 9.17 -6.75
C VAL A 54 9.19 10.03 -7.47
N GLN A 55 7.92 9.88 -7.13
CA GLN A 55 6.79 10.60 -7.70
C GLN A 55 5.97 11.28 -6.60
N ARG A 56 5.36 12.41 -6.92
CA ARG A 56 4.44 13.13 -6.02
C ARG A 56 3.02 12.99 -6.52
N ALA A 57 2.15 12.45 -5.68
CA ALA A 57 0.71 12.55 -5.85
C ALA A 57 0.22 13.83 -5.19
N TRP A 58 -0.76 14.46 -5.83
CA TRP A 58 -1.41 15.66 -5.33
C TRP A 58 -2.85 15.34 -4.99
N ARG A 59 -3.31 15.91 -3.88
CA ARG A 59 -4.69 15.72 -3.42
C ARG A 59 -5.66 16.28 -4.46
N ALA A 60 -6.56 15.43 -4.94
CA ALA A 60 -7.61 15.80 -5.88
C ALA A 60 -8.92 16.17 -5.15
N ILE A 61 -9.25 15.43 -4.10
CA ILE A 61 -10.45 15.63 -3.26
C ILE A 61 -10.09 15.56 -1.78
N PHE A 62 -10.96 16.00 -0.88
CA PHE A 62 -10.73 15.86 0.56
C PHE A 62 -11.13 14.46 1.04
N PRO A 63 -10.46 13.92 2.07
CA PRO A 63 -10.87 12.66 2.69
C PRO A 63 -12.31 12.76 3.22
N PRO A 64 -13.11 11.69 3.13
CA PRO A 64 -14.50 11.70 3.57
C PRO A 64 -14.62 11.72 5.10
N GLY A 65 -15.66 12.41 5.60
CA GLY A 65 -15.99 12.45 7.03
C GLY A 65 -14.82 12.93 7.89
N ASP A 66 -14.45 12.12 8.88
CA ASP A 66 -13.35 12.41 9.81
C ASP A 66 -12.01 11.79 9.42
N ALA A 67 -11.90 11.23 8.21
CA ALA A 67 -10.62 10.74 7.72
C ALA A 67 -9.57 11.87 7.64
N ARG A 68 -8.30 11.51 7.84
CA ARG A 68 -7.16 12.45 7.81
C ARG A 68 -6.03 11.87 6.96
N GLU A 69 -5.10 12.72 6.53
CA GLU A 69 -3.90 12.24 5.85
C GLU A 69 -3.06 11.37 6.81
N ASP A 70 -2.63 10.20 6.37
CA ASP A 70 -2.02 9.16 7.24
C ASP A 70 -0.88 9.71 8.12
N TRP A 71 0.01 10.52 7.54
CA TRP A 71 1.13 11.07 8.30
C TRP A 71 0.68 12.01 9.44
N THR A 72 -0.46 12.68 9.30
CA THR A 72 -1.02 13.54 10.35
C THR A 72 -1.59 12.73 11.51
N ILE A 73 -2.15 11.55 11.23
CA ILE A 73 -2.65 10.61 12.23
C ILE A 73 -1.49 10.11 13.08
N ILE A 74 -0.44 9.60 12.43
CA ILE A 74 0.78 9.13 13.11
C ILE A 74 1.46 10.27 13.88
N ARG A 75 1.51 11.47 13.29
CA ARG A 75 2.06 12.65 13.96
C ARG A 75 1.25 13.00 15.22
N ALA A 76 -0.07 13.02 15.16
CA ALA A 76 -0.91 13.30 16.32
C ALA A 76 -0.80 12.21 17.39
N LEU A 77 -0.81 10.93 16.98
CA LEU A 77 -0.60 9.80 17.88
C LEU A 77 0.75 9.89 18.61
N SER A 78 1.79 10.35 17.92
CA SER A 78 3.11 10.55 18.54
C SER A 78 3.08 11.56 19.70
N ASP A 79 2.26 12.61 19.63
CA ASP A 79 2.09 13.56 20.74
C ASP A 79 1.33 12.92 21.90
N VAL A 80 0.25 12.20 21.62
CA VAL A 80 -0.54 11.50 22.63
C VAL A 80 0.32 10.49 23.40
N LEU A 81 1.24 9.82 22.71
CA LEU A 81 2.19 8.88 23.31
C LEU A 81 3.41 9.56 23.97
N ASN A 82 3.45 10.88 24.05
CA ASN A 82 4.57 11.68 24.58
C ASN A 82 5.91 11.40 23.88
N LYS A 83 5.87 11.09 22.58
CA LYS A 83 7.05 10.85 21.71
C LYS A 83 6.94 11.68 20.42
N PRO A 84 6.91 13.02 20.53
CA PRO A 84 6.55 13.89 19.41
C PRO A 84 7.54 13.77 18.24
N LEU A 85 7.00 13.56 17.05
CA LEU A 85 7.77 13.61 15.81
C LEU A 85 8.09 15.07 15.45
N ARG A 86 9.34 15.33 15.01
CA ARG A 86 9.89 16.68 14.81
C ARG A 86 9.52 17.29 13.44
N TYR A 87 8.25 17.21 13.07
CA TYR A 87 7.68 17.87 11.89
C TYR A 87 6.19 18.10 12.11
N ASN A 88 5.65 19.22 11.61
CA ASN A 88 4.24 19.59 11.78
C ASN A 88 3.54 19.89 10.43
N ASP A 89 4.26 19.75 9.32
CA ASP A 89 3.75 19.95 7.97
C ASP A 89 4.39 18.95 6.99
N ILE A 90 3.80 18.85 5.80
CA ILE A 90 4.27 17.95 4.74
C ILE A 90 5.68 18.28 4.25
N THR A 91 6.09 19.55 4.33
CA THR A 91 7.41 20.00 3.90
C THR A 91 8.49 19.49 4.86
N GLY A 92 8.24 19.58 6.16
CA GLY A 92 9.07 19.05 7.23
C GLY A 92 9.15 17.53 7.18
N LEU A 93 8.03 16.85 6.91
CA LEU A 93 8.03 15.40 6.67
C LEU A 93 8.92 15.03 5.47
N ARG A 94 8.75 15.70 4.33
CA ARG A 94 9.57 15.45 3.13
C ARG A 94 11.05 15.74 3.38
N ARG A 95 11.38 16.77 4.15
CA ARG A 95 12.76 17.01 4.60
C ARG A 95 13.29 15.85 5.46
N ARG A 96 12.47 15.33 6.37
CA ARG A 96 12.86 14.17 7.19
C ARG A 96 13.08 12.90 6.36
N MET A 97 12.29 12.70 5.30
CA MET A 97 12.48 11.62 4.33
C MET A 97 13.81 11.78 3.60
N ALA A 98 14.11 12.97 3.08
CA ALA A 98 15.38 13.29 2.43
C ALA A 98 16.60 13.03 3.33
N LEU A 99 16.51 13.40 4.61
CA LEU A 99 17.55 13.09 5.59
C LEU A 99 17.74 11.58 5.82
N GLN A 100 16.70 10.77 5.60
CA GLN A 100 16.78 9.32 5.72
C GLN A 100 17.38 8.68 4.46
N ASN A 101 17.04 9.21 3.29
CA ASN A 101 17.61 8.82 2.02
C ASN A 101 17.50 9.98 1.01
N ALA A 102 18.64 10.40 0.46
CA ALA A 102 18.72 11.50 -0.50
C ALA A 102 17.89 11.27 -1.77
N VAL A 103 17.52 10.03 -2.10
CA VAL A 103 16.65 9.72 -3.24
C VAL A 103 15.33 10.50 -3.19
N PHE A 104 14.81 10.76 -1.99
CA PHE A 104 13.54 11.46 -1.81
C PHE A 104 13.58 12.96 -2.15
N GLU A 105 14.77 13.54 -2.36
CA GLU A 105 14.90 14.91 -2.88
C GLU A 105 14.71 14.97 -4.41
N ILE A 106 14.95 13.85 -5.09
CA ILE A 106 15.07 13.78 -6.55
C ILE A 106 13.75 13.27 -7.12
N VAL A 107 12.79 14.19 -7.26
CA VAL A 107 11.44 13.84 -7.73
C VAL A 107 11.39 13.87 -9.25
N GLY A 108 10.89 12.79 -9.85
CA GLY A 108 10.67 12.67 -11.30
C GLY A 108 11.84 12.10 -12.08
N ASP A 109 13.06 12.15 -11.53
CA ASP A 109 14.25 11.60 -12.20
C ASP A 109 14.61 10.20 -11.72
N LEU A 110 15.23 9.43 -12.61
CA LEU A 110 15.77 8.11 -12.30
C LEU A 110 17.26 8.25 -11.99
N ARG A 111 17.68 7.80 -10.81
CA ARG A 111 19.10 7.66 -10.49
C ARG A 111 19.51 6.19 -10.52
N PRO A 112 20.46 5.82 -11.40
CA PRO A 112 21.07 4.50 -11.35
C PRO A 112 21.65 4.24 -9.96
N SER A 113 21.37 3.06 -9.41
CA SER A 113 22.03 2.59 -8.19
C SER A 113 23.31 1.85 -8.54
N GLU A 114 24.32 1.96 -7.68
CA GLU A 114 25.51 1.12 -7.81
C GLU A 114 25.15 -0.34 -7.51
N TRP A 115 25.73 -1.25 -8.28
CA TRP A 115 25.52 -2.68 -8.08
C TRP A 115 26.23 -3.16 -6.82
N GLY A 116 25.46 -3.50 -5.79
CA GLY A 116 25.97 -4.05 -4.53
C GLY A 116 26.00 -5.58 -4.53
N LYS A 117 26.63 -6.17 -3.51
CA LYS A 117 26.41 -7.59 -3.18
C LYS A 117 24.99 -7.72 -2.61
N PHE A 118 24.16 -8.55 -3.24
CA PHE A 118 22.82 -8.89 -2.75
C PHE A 118 22.57 -10.39 -2.83
N GLY A 119 21.64 -10.86 -2.00
CA GLY A 119 21.29 -12.27 -1.89
C GLY A 119 22.29 -13.09 -1.07
N VAL A 120 21.82 -14.23 -0.59
CA VAL A 120 22.64 -15.30 0.00
C VAL A 120 22.36 -16.57 -0.79
N MET A 121 23.34 -17.46 -0.90
CA MET A 121 23.09 -18.73 -1.58
C MET A 121 22.12 -19.58 -0.75
N GLY A 122 20.95 -19.86 -1.33
CA GLY A 122 19.95 -20.75 -0.77
C GLY A 122 19.93 -22.10 -1.49
N THR A 123 19.36 -23.10 -0.84
CA THR A 123 19.07 -24.40 -1.46
C THR A 123 17.85 -24.26 -2.36
N ALA A 124 17.95 -24.76 -3.59
CA ALA A 124 16.80 -24.80 -4.51
C ALA A 124 15.72 -25.74 -3.95
N ARG A 125 14.46 -25.32 -4.05
CA ARG A 125 13.29 -26.17 -3.75
C ARG A 125 12.76 -26.75 -5.06
N GLU A 126 12.23 -27.96 -5.02
CA GLU A 126 11.63 -28.63 -6.19
C GLU A 126 10.22 -28.14 -6.53
N SER A 127 9.70 -27.13 -5.82
CA SER A 127 8.40 -26.53 -6.08
C SER A 127 8.41 -25.69 -7.37
N SER A 128 7.36 -25.80 -8.17
CA SER A 128 7.15 -24.92 -9.33
C SER A 128 6.93 -23.47 -8.91
N PHE A 129 7.31 -22.53 -9.78
CA PHE A 129 6.94 -21.13 -9.60
C PHE A 129 5.43 -20.96 -9.74
N VAL A 130 4.85 -20.16 -8.83
CA VAL A 130 3.43 -19.79 -8.83
C VAL A 130 3.32 -18.28 -8.93
N SER A 131 2.28 -17.78 -9.59
CA SER A 131 1.98 -16.34 -9.58
C SER A 131 1.55 -15.94 -8.17
N PRO A 132 2.15 -14.90 -7.56
CA PRO A 132 1.65 -14.37 -6.30
C PRO A 132 0.32 -13.62 -6.48
N ILE A 133 -0.03 -13.24 -7.70
CA ILE A 133 -1.30 -12.57 -8.04
C ILE A 133 -2.22 -13.62 -8.67
N THR A 134 -3.26 -14.01 -7.93
CA THR A 134 -4.26 -14.97 -8.37
C THR A 134 -5.42 -14.30 -9.12
N ASN A 135 -5.73 -13.05 -8.79
CA ASN A 135 -6.74 -12.25 -9.44
C ASN A 135 -6.21 -10.84 -9.69
N PHE A 136 -5.96 -10.52 -10.95
CA PHE A 136 -5.44 -9.22 -11.37
C PHE A 136 -6.40 -8.06 -11.04
N TYR A 137 -7.71 -8.30 -11.02
CA TYR A 137 -8.71 -7.27 -10.78
C TYR A 137 -8.93 -7.00 -9.28
N MET A 138 -8.35 -7.81 -8.38
CA MET A 138 -8.66 -7.78 -6.93
C MET A 138 -7.39 -7.77 -6.07
N THR A 139 -6.41 -6.95 -6.44
CA THR A 139 -5.07 -6.98 -5.82
C THR A 139 -4.95 -6.12 -4.57
N ASP A 140 -5.86 -5.20 -4.33
CA ASP A 140 -5.81 -4.27 -3.20
C ASP A 140 -7.22 -3.94 -2.65
N PRO A 141 -7.33 -3.27 -1.49
CA PRO A 141 -8.62 -2.94 -0.91
C PRO A 141 -9.52 -2.05 -1.79
N ILE A 142 -8.93 -1.17 -2.61
CA ILE A 142 -9.69 -0.28 -3.51
C ILE A 142 -10.37 -1.10 -4.60
N SER A 143 -9.59 -1.96 -5.26
CA SER A 143 -10.08 -2.83 -6.32
C SER A 143 -11.08 -3.86 -5.80
N ARG A 144 -10.86 -4.42 -4.60
CA ARG A 144 -11.81 -5.31 -3.93
C ARG A 144 -13.13 -4.66 -3.53
N ALA A 145 -13.10 -3.38 -3.16
CA ALA A 145 -14.33 -2.62 -2.91
C ALA A 145 -15.05 -2.17 -4.19
N SER A 146 -14.44 -2.33 -5.38
CA SER A 146 -14.98 -1.83 -6.64
C SER A 146 -15.96 -2.82 -7.30
N ALA A 147 -17.20 -2.37 -7.48
CA ALA A 147 -18.21 -3.13 -8.22
C ALA A 147 -17.80 -3.41 -9.69
N THR A 148 -17.08 -2.46 -10.32
CA THR A 148 -16.59 -2.62 -11.70
C THR A 148 -15.55 -3.72 -11.79
N MET A 149 -14.59 -3.75 -10.86
CA MET A 149 -13.57 -4.80 -10.83
C MET A 149 -14.18 -6.16 -10.50
N ALA A 150 -15.23 -6.19 -9.68
CA ALA A 150 -16.00 -7.40 -9.42
C ALA A 150 -16.70 -7.95 -10.67
N ALA A 151 -17.18 -7.07 -11.56
CA ALA A 151 -17.71 -7.49 -12.85
C ALA A 151 -16.59 -8.04 -13.76
N CYS A 152 -15.47 -7.32 -13.89
CA CYS A 152 -14.33 -7.75 -14.71
C CYS A 152 -13.78 -9.12 -14.30
N SER A 153 -13.68 -9.38 -12.99
CA SER A 153 -13.24 -10.68 -12.47
C SER A 153 -14.18 -11.83 -12.86
N LYS A 154 -15.50 -11.61 -12.82
CA LYS A 154 -16.48 -12.63 -13.21
C LYS A 154 -16.40 -12.95 -14.71
N ASP A 155 -16.24 -11.91 -15.52
CA ASP A 155 -16.12 -12.09 -16.98
C ASP A 155 -14.81 -12.80 -17.35
N SER A 156 -13.70 -12.50 -16.66
CA SER A 156 -12.44 -13.20 -16.88
C SER A 156 -12.53 -14.68 -16.52
N ASP A 157 -13.18 -15.03 -15.41
CA ASP A 157 -13.36 -16.43 -15.00
C ASP A 157 -14.22 -17.20 -16.02
N ASN A 158 -15.25 -16.57 -16.59
CA ASN A 158 -16.06 -17.15 -17.65
C ASN A 158 -15.27 -17.34 -18.96
N SER A 159 -14.38 -16.40 -19.32
CA SER A 159 -13.57 -16.46 -20.55
C SER A 159 -12.59 -17.65 -20.62
N TYR A 160 -12.20 -18.22 -19.47
CA TYR A 160 -11.37 -19.43 -19.41
C TYR A 160 -12.17 -20.73 -19.59
N SER A 161 -13.51 -20.67 -19.48
CA SER A 161 -14.38 -21.84 -19.68
C SER A 161 -14.94 -21.98 -21.11
N GLU A 162 -15.03 -20.89 -21.88
CA GLU A 162 -15.68 -20.89 -23.21
C GLU A 162 -14.73 -20.84 -24.42
N ASN A 163 -13.42 -20.60 -24.24
CA ASN A 163 -12.50 -20.46 -25.37
C ASN A 163 -11.78 -21.77 -25.75
N THR A 164 -12.51 -22.78 -26.24
CA THR A 164 -11.92 -23.77 -27.14
C THR A 164 -11.72 -23.11 -28.49
N GLY A 165 -10.54 -22.51 -28.69
CA GLY A 165 -10.12 -21.89 -29.95
C GLY A 165 -9.99 -22.92 -31.07
N THR A 166 -11.11 -23.27 -31.70
CA THR A 166 -11.18 -23.71 -33.08
C THR A 166 -12.15 -22.78 -33.80
N HIS A 167 -11.62 -22.05 -34.78
CA HIS A 167 -12.25 -21.31 -35.89
C HIS A 167 -11.74 -19.87 -36.02
N GLY A 168 -10.89 -19.67 -37.03
CA GLY A 168 -10.26 -18.42 -37.45
C GLY A 168 -9.10 -18.73 -38.38
#